data_AF-A0A359CPD7-F1
#
_entry.id   AF-A0A359CPD7-F1
#
_cell.length_a   1.000
_cell.length_b   1.000
_cell.length_c   1.000
_cell.angle_alpha   90.00
_cell.angle_beta   90.00
_cell.angle_gamma   90.00
#
_symmetry.space_group_name_H-M   'P 1'
#
loop_
_entity.id
_entity.type
_entity.pdbx_description
1 polymer ?
#
loop_
_entity_poly.entity_id
_entity_poly.type
_entity_poly.pdbx_seq_one_letter_code
_entity_poly.pdbx_strand_id
1 'polypeptide(L)' 'MPGSGKSTLGKIISEKLKMEFVDTDDYIEEKTNLTISDLFKNGEEYFRKIETQAIFEIIDEG' A
#
# COMPACT_ATOMS: atom_id res chain seq x y z
N MET A 1 -7.77 -3.62 -6.54
CA MET A 1 -7.81 -4.72 -7.54
C MET A 1 -6.45 -5.37 -7.64
N PRO A 2 -6.23 -6.52 -6.97
CA PRO A 2 -5.07 -7.36 -7.25
C PRO A 2 -5.07 -7.76 -8.74
N GLY A 3 -3.91 -7.82 -9.38
CA GLY A 3 -3.79 -8.38 -10.74
C GLY A 3 -4.06 -7.45 -11.94
N SER A 4 -4.42 -6.17 -11.74
CA SER A 4 -4.59 -5.22 -12.86
C SER A 4 -3.27 -4.60 -13.38
N GLY A 5 -2.11 -5.12 -12.96
CA GLY A 5 -0.78 -4.65 -13.40
C GLY A 5 -0.26 -3.36 -12.75
N LYS A 6 -0.94 -2.81 -11.72
CA LYS A 6 -0.55 -1.54 -11.08
C LYS A 6 0.86 -1.58 -10.47
N SER A 7 1.20 -2.63 -9.70
CA SER A 7 2.54 -2.72 -9.09
C SER A 7 3.63 -2.88 -10.16
N THR A 8 3.37 -3.63 -11.23
CA THR A 8 4.30 -3.73 -12.37
C THR A 8 4.53 -2.38 -13.06
N LEU A 9 3.45 -1.67 -13.38
CA LEU A 9 3.54 -0.37 -14.04
C LEU A 9 4.16 0.68 -13.10
N GLY A 10 3.81 0.66 -11.83
CA GLY A 10 4.35 1.55 -10.81
C GLY A 10 5.87 1.42 -10.66
N LYS A 11 6.39 0.18 -10.58
CA LYS A 11 7.84 -0.08 -10.56
C LYS A 11 8.56 0.45 -11.80
N ILE A 12 7.98 0.23 -12.99
CA ILE A 12 8.58 0.75 -14.24
C ILE A 12 8.60 2.29 -14.24
N ILE A 13 7.54 2.93 -13.74
CA ILE A 13 7.45 4.40 -13.67
C ILE A 13 8.45 4.96 -12.66
N SER A 14 8.56 4.36 -11.47
CA SER A 14 9.46 4.81 -10.41
C SER A 14 10.93 4.74 -10.86
N GLU A 15 11.33 3.64 -11.52
CA GLU A 15 12.67 3.49 -12.10
C GLU A 15 13.00 4.60 -13.10
N LYS A 16 12.05 4.91 -13.99
CA LYS A 16 12.21 5.97 -15.00
C LYS A 16 12.32 7.36 -14.39
N LEU A 17 11.57 7.61 -13.31
CA LEU A 17 11.55 8.88 -12.60
C LEU A 17 12.64 8.99 -11.52
N LYS A 18 13.41 7.93 -11.28
CA LYS A 18 14.37 7.80 -10.17
C LYS A 18 13.72 8.10 -8.80
N MET A 19 12.49 7.64 -8.64
CA MET A 19 11.74 7.73 -7.40
C MET A 19 11.70 6.35 -6.74
N GLU A 20 11.51 6.35 -5.42
CA GLU A 20 11.24 5.12 -4.69
C GLU A 20 9.84 4.59 -5.06
N PHE A 21 9.71 3.26 -5.03
CA PHE A 21 8.43 2.59 -5.21
C PHE A 21 8.05 1.93 -3.89
N VAL A 22 6.87 2.26 -3.39
CA VAL A 22 6.27 1.66 -2.21
C VAL A 22 4.96 1.02 -2.64
N ASP A 23 4.77 -0.26 -2.35
CA ASP A 23 3.47 -0.91 -2.44
C ASP A 23 2.74 -0.70 -1.11
N THR A 24 1.58 -0.05 -1.15
CA THR A 24 0.84 0.31 0.06
C THR A 24 0.30 -0.92 0.79
N ASP A 25 -0.06 -1.99 0.07
CA ASP A 25 -0.54 -3.21 0.69
C ASP A 25 0.60 -3.87 1.50
N ASP A 26 1.81 -3.97 0.90
CA ASP A 26 3.01 -4.50 1.58
C ASP A 26 3.36 -3.68 2.83
N TYR A 27 3.36 -2.34 2.72
CA TYR A 27 3.62 -1.44 3.85
C TYR A 27 2.66 -1.66 5.02
N ILE A 28 1.36 -1.83 4.71
CA ILE A 28 0.34 -2.07 5.73
C ILE A 28 0.55 -3.42 6.42
N GLU A 29 0.86 -4.48 5.67
CA GLU A 29 1.09 -5.82 6.23
C GLU A 29 2.33 -5.83 7.15
N GLU A 30 3.42 -5.20 6.72
CA GLU A 30 4.65 -5.06 7.53
C GLU A 30 4.40 -4.28 8.83
N LYS A 31 3.69 -3.16 8.74
CA LYS A 31 3.41 -2.29 9.90
C LYS A 31 2.46 -2.95 10.90
N THR A 32 1.43 -3.63 10.42
CA THR A 32 0.37 -4.19 11.27
C THR A 32 0.66 -5.61 11.74
N ASN A 33 1.60 -6.32 11.10
CA ASN A 33 1.80 -7.78 11.24
C ASN A 33 0.52 -8.59 10.97
N LEU A 34 -0.39 -8.04 10.17
CA LEU A 34 -1.66 -8.66 9.77
C LEU A 34 -1.73 -8.68 8.25
N THR A 35 -2.31 -9.73 7.68
CA THR A 35 -2.55 -9.72 6.23
C THR A 35 -3.69 -8.75 5.89
N ILE A 36 -3.74 -8.26 4.64
CA ILE A 36 -4.88 -7.47 4.15
C ILE A 36 -6.19 -8.21 4.40
N SER A 37 -6.20 -9.53 4.16
CA SER A 37 -7.38 -10.37 4.44
C SER A 37 -7.79 -10.37 5.92
N ASP A 38 -6.84 -10.32 6.86
CA ASP A 38 -7.14 -10.20 8.29
C ASP A 38 -7.74 -8.84 8.64
N LEU A 39 -7.24 -7.76 8.04
CA LEU A 39 -7.78 -6.41 8.25
C LEU A 39 -9.21 -6.30 7.72
N PHE A 40 -9.50 -6.87 6.56
CA PHE A 40 -10.86 -6.90 5.99
C PHE A 40 -11.87 -7.69 6.82
N LYS A 41 -11.45 -8.62 7.70
CA LYS A 41 -12.37 -9.29 8.65
C LYS A 41 -13.07 -8.31 9.59
N ASN A 42 -12.47 -7.14 9.83
CA ASN A 42 -13.06 -6.06 10.62
C ASN A 42 -13.94 -5.11 9.79
N GLY A 43 -14.18 -5.44 8.51
CA GLY A 43 -14.96 -4.65 7.56
C GLY A 43 -14.10 -3.76 6.67
N GLU A 44 -14.63 -3.43 5.50
CA GLU A 44 -13.91 -2.59 4.51
C GLU A 44 -13.61 -1.19 5.08
N GLU A 45 -14.53 -0.58 5.82
CA GLU A 45 -14.31 0.77 6.38
C GLU A 45 -13.09 0.81 7.31
N TYR A 46 -12.87 -0.25 8.09
CA TYR A 46 -11.70 -0.38 8.95
C TYR A 46 -10.41 -0.42 8.14
N PHE A 47 -10.38 -1.27 7.10
CA PHE A 47 -9.24 -1.33 6.18
C PHE A 47 -8.97 0.02 5.50
N ARG A 48 -10.01 0.70 4.98
CA ARG A 48 -9.87 2.00 4.31
C ARG A 48 -9.31 3.09 5.22
N LYS A 49 -9.60 3.05 6.52
CA LYS A 49 -9.01 3.96 7.51
C LYS A 49 -7.51 3.73 7.66
N ILE A 50 -7.09 2.48 7.73
CA ILE A 50 -5.67 2.10 7.82
C ILE A 50 -4.94 2.46 6.50
N GLU A 51 -5.55 2.14 5.36
CA GLU A 51 -5.00 2.48 4.04
C GLU A 51 -4.77 3.98 3.89
N THR A 52 -5.75 4.79 4.31
CA THR A 52 -5.60 6.26 4.31
C THR A 52 -4.46 6.73 5.20
N GLN A 53 -4.33 6.17 6.42
CA GLN A 53 -3.25 6.54 7.34
C GLN A 53 -1.88 6.17 6.78
N ALA A 54 -1.74 4.97 6.21
CA ALA A 54 -0.51 4.51 5.58
C ALA A 54 -0.05 5.43 4.44
N ILE A 55 -0.98 5.91 3.62
CA ILE A 55 -0.66 6.86 2.53
C ILE A 55 -0.08 8.17 3.09
N PHE A 56 -0.64 8.71 4.18
CA PHE A 56 -0.11 9.94 4.78
C PHE A 56 1.29 9.72 5.34
N GLU A 57 1.54 8.59 5.99
CA GLU A 57 2.87 8.27 6.54
C GLU A 57 3.92 8.12 5.44
N ILE A 58 3.60 7.42 4.34
CA ILE A 58 4.51 7.26 3.19
C ILE A 58 4.86 8.62 2.57
N ILE A 59 3.92 9.56 2.51
CA ILE A 59 4.16 10.91 1.97
C ILE A 59 5.04 11.73 2.91
N ASP A 60 4.85 11.61 4.23
CA ASP A 60 5.63 12.36 5.22
C ASP A 60 7.06 11.80 5.42
N GLU A 61 7.29 10.52 5.08
CA GLU A 61 8.60 9.86 5.14
C GLU A 61 9.51 10.14 3.92
N GLY A 62 8.97 10.65 2.80
CA GLY A 62 9.69 10.93 1.54
C GLY A 62 10.06 12.39 1.29
#